data_AF-A0A7C5VHW7-F1
#
_entry.id   AF-A0A7C5VHW7-F1
#
_cell.length_a   1.000
_cell.length_b   1.000
_cell.length_c   1.000
_cell.angle_alpha   90.00
_cell.angle_beta   90.00
_cell.angle_gamma   90.00
#
_symmetry.space_group_name_H-M   'P 1'
#
loop_
_entity.id
_entity.type
_entity.pdbx_description
1 polymer ?
#
loop_
_entity_poly.entity_id
_entity_poly.type
_entity_poly.pdbx_seq_one_letter_code
_entity_poly.pdbx_strand_id
1 'polypeptide(L)'
;MRVGIILIFCLLVFLLACISISTEKKDIVEQERLEPVFAIGLQSCGMLDSPNTVYYLMQDVRSDDVCFTISHKNITLDCEGHTVEFGSIGVRTLRFVTDATIMNCKLKNKKNDYHPIMDEGSGIYIFEGSRIKVINVTVEAVHYGIYIVYSSDNEFMNNKIISKGREGMPVYISYSRNNLFVNNIIAGISGVFLESSNYNSFVNNTIFEDGAGGIPPKGGVYLMNSSFNNFTYNKIGGGSRAMGRGVTLNEGSCNNVFKKNTIIGRSAFTEGYGVMIYSSHNNTFVDNKIEVSGRDEAWMAYVNINSTNNVFSRNSFTSPIVLGIIKNGCSGIITVCEEPLCKYCREYGIIIWIFPILGSIIAAFISEGKLMRFLMFLIPMAGWAVMYPIYGFVLSLIEIFLILLKKRAKAT
;
A
#
# COMPACT_ATOMS: atom_id res chain seq x y z
N MET A 1 -63.65 42.57 -19.25
CA MET A 1 -63.78 42.40 -17.79
C MET A 1 -63.32 41.03 -17.26
N ARG A 2 -63.42 39.93 -18.02
CA ARG A 2 -63.04 38.58 -17.54
C ARG A 2 -61.53 38.25 -17.54
N VAL A 3 -60.70 38.94 -18.31
CA VAL A 3 -59.23 38.67 -18.37
C VAL A 3 -58.46 39.35 -17.23
N GLY A 4 -58.90 40.53 -16.77
CA GLY A 4 -58.26 41.25 -15.66
C GLY A 4 -58.42 40.55 -14.30
N ILE A 5 -59.53 39.85 -14.09
CA ILE A 5 -59.80 39.12 -12.84
C ILE A 5 -58.89 37.89 -12.72
N ILE A 6 -58.61 37.19 -13.84
CA ILE A 6 -57.72 36.03 -13.86
C ILE A 6 -56.27 36.44 -13.56
N LEU A 7 -55.82 37.58 -14.11
CA LEU A 7 -54.48 38.10 -13.84
C LEU A 7 -54.29 38.49 -12.36
N ILE A 8 -55.29 39.13 -11.75
CA ILE A 8 -55.27 39.49 -10.33
C ILE A 8 -55.27 38.24 -9.45
N PHE A 9 -56.05 37.21 -9.82
CA PHE A 9 -56.10 35.95 -9.07
C PHE A 9 -54.76 35.19 -9.16
N CYS A 10 -54.14 35.14 -10.34
CA CYS A 10 -52.80 34.57 -10.50
C CYS A 10 -51.74 35.33 -9.72
N LEU A 11 -51.79 36.67 -9.68
CA LEU A 11 -50.85 37.49 -8.91
C LEU A 11 -51.03 37.25 -7.40
N LEU A 12 -52.27 37.10 -6.93
CA LEU A 12 -52.58 36.84 -5.53
C LEU A 12 -52.09 35.46 -5.09
N VAL A 13 -52.26 34.44 -5.94
CA VAL A 13 -51.74 33.08 -5.70
C VAL A 13 -50.20 33.09 -5.69
N PHE A 14 -49.56 33.85 -6.57
CA PHE A 14 -48.10 33.99 -6.58
C PHE A 14 -47.56 34.72 -5.34
N LEU A 15 -48.26 35.77 -4.88
CA LEU A 15 -47.93 36.48 -3.64
C LEU A 15 -48.13 35.59 -2.41
N LEU A 16 -49.21 34.82 -2.34
CA LEU A 16 -49.46 33.86 -1.25
C LEU A 16 -48.43 32.72 -1.24
N ALA A 17 -48.00 32.24 -2.40
CA ALA A 17 -46.90 31.28 -2.54
C ALA A 17 -45.54 31.86 -2.10
N CYS A 18 -45.27 33.14 -2.42
CA CYS A 18 -44.09 33.84 -1.94
C CYS A 18 -44.09 34.07 -0.42
N ILE A 19 -45.25 34.37 0.17
CA ILE A 19 -45.39 34.53 1.63
C ILE A 19 -45.20 33.19 2.36
N SER A 20 -45.71 32.08 1.79
CA SER A 20 -45.52 30.75 2.38
C SER A 20 -44.08 30.22 2.26
N ILE A 21 -43.35 30.57 1.20
CA ILE A 21 -41.92 30.27 1.07
C ILE A 21 -41.06 31.15 2.02
N SER A 22 -41.55 32.34 2.40
CA SER A 22 -40.84 33.26 3.30
C SER A 22 -40.98 32.91 4.79
N THR A 23 -41.91 32.05 5.19
CA THR A 23 -42.18 31.76 6.61
C THR A 23 -41.60 30.43 7.12
N GLU A 24 -40.89 29.66 6.28
CA GLU A 24 -40.29 28.38 6.66
C GLU A 24 -38.75 28.39 6.73
N LYS A 25 -38.14 29.58 6.61
CA LYS A 25 -36.76 29.85 7.08
C LYS A 25 -36.81 30.75 8.31
N LYS A 26 -37.48 30.24 9.35
CA LYS A 26 -37.18 30.70 10.70
C LYS A 26 -35.98 29.87 11.11
N ASP A 27 -34.83 30.53 11.22
CA ASP A 27 -33.58 29.96 11.70
C ASP A 27 -33.84 29.18 13.00
N ILE A 28 -34.03 27.87 12.88
CA ILE A 28 -33.64 26.96 13.95
C ILE A 28 -32.13 26.96 13.84
N VAL A 29 -31.52 27.97 14.46
CA VAL A 29 -30.22 27.80 15.08
C VAL A 29 -30.47 26.64 16.03
N GLU A 30 -30.19 25.42 15.58
CA GLU A 30 -29.83 24.34 16.46
C GLU A 30 -28.57 24.89 17.12
N GLN A 31 -28.80 25.57 18.23
CA GLN A 31 -27.75 25.99 19.13
C GLN A 31 -27.15 24.67 19.53
N GLU A 32 -26.08 24.26 18.82
CA GLU A 32 -25.12 23.31 19.32
C GLU A 32 -24.86 23.80 20.72
N ARG A 33 -25.50 23.11 21.67
CA ARG A 33 -25.28 23.33 23.07
C ARG A 33 -23.83 22.93 23.19
N LEU A 34 -22.92 23.91 23.11
CA LEU A 34 -21.51 23.75 23.46
C LEU A 34 -21.57 23.21 24.87
N GLU A 35 -21.49 21.89 25.00
CA GLU A 35 -21.31 21.29 26.30
C GLU A 35 -20.04 21.91 26.87
N PRO A 36 -20.07 22.35 28.14
CA PRO A 36 -18.91 22.98 28.73
C PRO A 36 -17.73 22.01 28.60
N VAL A 37 -16.73 22.39 27.83
CA VAL A 37 -15.50 21.63 27.70
C VAL A 37 -14.81 21.68 29.05
N PHE A 38 -14.92 20.61 29.82
CA PHE A 38 -14.32 20.52 31.14
C PHE A 38 -12.81 20.30 30.96
N ALA A 39 -12.00 21.08 31.67
CA ALA A 39 -10.54 21.02 31.59
C ALA A 39 -9.99 20.38 32.87
N ILE A 40 -9.21 19.30 32.74
CA ILE A 40 -8.61 18.58 33.87
C ILE A 40 -7.09 18.56 33.71
N GLY A 41 -6.37 19.04 34.74
CA GLY A 41 -4.92 18.90 34.83
C GLY A 41 -4.51 17.51 35.31
N LEU A 42 -3.62 16.85 34.59
CA LEU A 42 -3.07 15.54 34.90
C LEU A 42 -1.65 15.65 35.44
N GLN A 43 -1.40 14.98 36.56
CA GLN A 43 -0.07 14.86 37.18
C GLN A 43 0.46 13.43 37.21
N SER A 44 -0.35 12.46 36.77
CA SER A 44 0.00 11.05 36.72
C SER A 44 -0.71 10.36 35.55
N CYS A 45 -0.21 9.19 35.16
CA CYS A 45 -0.90 8.25 34.29
C CYS A 45 -2.27 7.85 34.90
N GLY A 46 -3.23 7.47 34.05
CA GLY A 46 -4.57 7.09 34.52
C GLY A 46 -5.60 6.84 33.42
N MET A 47 -6.82 6.53 33.85
CA MET A 47 -7.97 6.45 32.97
C MET A 47 -8.55 7.84 32.73
N LEU A 48 -8.87 8.15 31.47
CA LEU A 48 -9.56 9.36 31.05
C LEU A 48 -11.02 8.98 30.80
N ASP A 49 -11.87 9.21 31.79
CA ASP A 49 -13.22 8.65 31.90
C ASP A 49 -14.35 9.67 31.92
N SER A 50 -14.03 10.96 31.87
CA SER A 50 -15.03 12.01 31.74
C SER A 50 -15.26 12.30 30.26
N PRO A 51 -16.45 12.04 29.69
CA PRO A 51 -16.76 12.41 28.31
C PRO A 51 -16.67 13.93 28.11
N ASN A 52 -16.49 14.39 26.87
CA ASN A 52 -16.48 15.81 26.52
C ASN A 52 -15.44 16.65 27.31
N THR A 53 -14.31 16.02 27.67
CA THR A 53 -13.32 16.59 28.58
C THR A 53 -11.97 16.71 27.89
N VAL A 54 -11.30 17.84 28.12
CA VAL A 54 -9.91 18.06 27.74
C VAL A 54 -9.03 17.83 28.96
N TYR A 55 -8.09 16.92 28.82
CA TYR A 55 -7.08 16.61 29.81
C TYR A 55 -5.75 17.20 29.38
N TYR A 56 -5.14 18.02 30.24
CA TYR A 56 -3.83 18.63 30.01
C TYR A 56 -2.80 17.97 30.91
N LEU A 57 -1.72 17.48 30.33
CA LEU A 57 -0.60 16.99 31.12
C LEU A 57 0.19 18.17 31.69
N MET A 58 0.42 18.19 33.00
CA MET A 58 1.10 19.31 33.68
C MET A 58 2.59 19.05 33.95
N GLN A 59 3.05 17.82 33.75
CA GLN A 59 4.43 17.39 33.98
C GLN A 59 4.70 16.08 33.24
N ASP A 60 5.98 15.74 33.09
CA ASP A 60 6.35 14.42 32.60
C ASP A 60 5.83 13.34 33.56
N VAL A 61 5.24 12.27 33.00
CA VAL A 61 4.65 11.16 33.78
C VAL A 61 5.23 9.82 33.34
N ARG A 62 5.11 8.84 34.24
CA ARG A 62 5.68 7.52 34.03
C ARG A 62 4.75 6.40 34.52
N SER A 63 4.68 5.30 33.77
CA SER A 63 4.05 4.05 34.15
C SER A 63 4.97 2.86 33.82
N ASP A 64 4.88 1.77 34.60
CA ASP A 64 5.47 0.47 34.25
C ASP A 64 4.54 -0.37 33.36
N ASP A 65 3.29 0.08 33.17
CA ASP A 65 2.26 -0.56 32.36
C ASP A 65 1.68 0.48 31.38
N VAL A 66 0.37 0.41 31.08
CA VAL A 66 -0.35 1.40 30.29
C VAL A 66 -0.31 2.74 31.03
N CYS A 67 -0.01 3.84 30.33
CA CYS A 67 -0.10 5.16 30.96
C CYS A 67 -1.50 5.74 30.87
N PHE A 68 -2.00 6.03 29.67
CA PHE A 68 -3.34 6.60 29.50
C PHE A 68 -4.30 5.65 28.81
N THR A 69 -5.51 5.51 29.38
CA THR A 69 -6.62 4.79 28.74
C THR A 69 -7.79 5.75 28.53
N ILE A 70 -8.11 6.05 27.28
CA ILE A 70 -9.29 6.82 26.89
C ILE A 70 -10.49 5.87 26.90
N SER A 71 -11.49 6.14 27.75
CA SER A 71 -12.64 5.25 27.92
C SER A 71 -13.96 5.79 27.37
N HIS A 72 -14.03 7.09 27.02
CA HIS A 72 -15.25 7.74 26.55
C HIS A 72 -15.03 8.58 25.29
N LYS A 73 -16.13 8.96 24.65
CA LYS A 73 -16.14 9.79 23.44
C LYS A 73 -15.76 11.25 23.72
N ASN A 74 -15.29 11.93 22.68
CA ASN A 74 -15.00 13.36 22.72
C ASN A 74 -14.03 13.77 23.84
N ILE A 75 -13.05 12.91 24.11
CA ILE A 75 -11.96 13.20 25.05
C ILE A 75 -10.79 13.75 24.27
N THR A 76 -10.20 14.84 24.76
CA THR A 76 -8.90 15.31 24.28
C THR A 76 -7.85 15.07 25.34
N LEU A 77 -6.77 14.38 24.98
CA LEU A 77 -5.52 14.35 25.74
C LEU A 77 -4.53 15.28 25.06
N ASP A 78 -4.28 16.43 25.67
CA ASP A 78 -3.19 17.34 25.29
C ASP A 78 -2.05 17.15 26.28
N CYS A 79 -0.89 16.69 25.80
CA CYS A 79 0.26 16.53 26.66
C CYS A 79 1.07 17.82 26.85
N GLU A 80 0.74 18.93 26.18
CA GLU A 80 1.46 20.21 26.29
C GLU A 80 2.98 20.07 26.07
N GLY A 81 3.41 19.09 25.25
CA GLY A 81 4.81 18.79 24.97
C GLY A 81 5.52 17.93 26.03
N HIS A 82 4.83 17.49 27.08
CA HIS A 82 5.38 16.64 28.13
C HIS A 82 5.61 15.19 27.68
N THR A 83 6.55 14.55 28.38
CA THR A 83 6.93 13.15 28.15
C THR A 83 6.02 12.20 28.92
N VAL A 84 5.57 11.16 28.23
CA VAL A 84 4.90 10.01 28.81
C VAL A 84 5.81 8.80 28.67
N GLU A 85 6.47 8.42 29.76
CA GLU A 85 7.29 7.21 29.82
C GLU A 85 6.42 6.00 30.16
N PHE A 86 6.30 5.01 29.27
CA PHE A 86 5.40 3.88 29.46
C PHE A 86 6.13 2.53 29.38
N GLY A 87 5.56 1.50 30.02
CA GLY A 87 6.11 0.15 30.00
C GLY A 87 5.45 -0.74 28.95
N SER A 88 4.12 -0.81 28.94
CA SER A 88 3.36 -1.60 27.96
C SER A 88 2.81 -0.69 26.86
N ILE A 89 1.88 0.23 27.15
CA ILE A 89 1.23 1.10 26.15
C ILE A 89 1.26 2.57 26.58
N GLY A 90 1.63 3.48 25.69
CA GLY A 90 1.60 4.92 25.97
C GLY A 90 0.18 5.43 26.15
N VAL A 91 -0.61 5.34 25.08
CA VAL A 91 -2.02 5.70 25.07
C VAL A 91 -2.85 4.60 24.41
N ARG A 92 -3.93 4.17 25.06
CA ARG A 92 -4.86 3.16 24.56
C ARG A 92 -6.28 3.70 24.52
N THR A 93 -7.06 3.34 23.50
CA THR A 93 -8.52 3.50 23.53
C THR A 93 -9.19 2.23 24.01
N LEU A 94 -10.28 2.36 24.77
CA LEU A 94 -11.24 1.25 24.92
C LEU A 94 -12.06 1.09 23.64
N ARG A 95 -12.83 -0.01 23.58
CA ARG A 95 -13.74 -0.33 22.48
C ARG A 95 -14.75 0.79 22.26
N PHE A 96 -15.06 1.07 21.00
CA PHE A 96 -16.11 2.01 20.58
C PHE A 96 -15.90 3.46 21.01
N VAL A 97 -14.67 3.82 21.42
CA VAL A 97 -14.31 5.22 21.64
C VAL A 97 -14.39 5.97 20.31
N THR A 98 -14.99 7.16 20.36
CA THR A 98 -15.19 8.01 19.19
C THR A 98 -14.81 9.44 19.46
N ASP A 99 -14.42 10.18 18.42
CA ASP A 99 -14.18 11.62 18.49
C ASP A 99 -13.08 12.03 19.50
N ALA A 100 -12.15 11.12 19.82
CA ALA A 100 -11.07 11.45 20.75
C ALA A 100 -9.87 12.07 20.03
N THR A 101 -9.16 12.95 20.72
CA THR A 101 -7.95 13.59 20.20
C THR A 101 -6.77 13.35 21.13
N ILE A 102 -5.63 12.94 20.58
CA ILE A 102 -4.36 12.80 21.29
C ILE A 102 -3.39 13.77 20.61
N MET A 103 -2.87 14.75 21.36
CA MET A 103 -2.01 15.76 20.77
C MET A 103 -0.83 16.20 21.64
N ASN A 104 0.20 16.72 20.98
CA ASN A 104 1.38 17.33 21.59
C ASN A 104 2.12 16.42 22.60
N CYS A 105 2.02 15.11 22.43
CA CYS A 105 2.62 14.12 23.35
C CYS A 105 4.00 13.66 22.88
N LYS A 106 4.90 13.41 23.84
CA LYS A 106 6.15 12.65 23.63
C LYS A 106 6.04 11.31 24.32
N LEU A 107 5.58 10.29 23.59
CA LEU A 107 5.41 8.93 24.11
C LEU A 107 6.74 8.19 23.97
N LYS A 108 7.32 7.72 25.08
CA LYS A 108 8.60 7.00 25.08
C LYS A 108 8.48 5.69 25.85
N ASN A 109 8.68 4.57 25.17
CA ASN A 109 8.75 3.28 25.85
C ASN A 109 10.04 3.21 26.68
N LYS A 110 9.96 2.63 27.87
CA LYS A 110 11.08 2.48 28.80
C LYS A 110 11.98 1.29 28.51
N LYS A 111 11.44 0.28 27.81
CA LYS A 111 12.17 -0.90 27.38
C LYS A 111 12.97 -0.54 26.12
N ASN A 112 14.11 -1.21 25.93
CA ASN A 112 14.94 -1.08 24.73
C ASN A 112 14.87 -2.32 23.84
N ASP A 113 14.19 -3.38 24.30
CA ASP A 113 14.15 -4.67 23.63
C ASP A 113 12.76 -5.29 23.64
N TYR A 114 12.63 -6.31 22.79
CA TYR A 114 11.43 -6.99 22.34
C TYR A 114 10.42 -7.38 23.44
N HIS A 115 9.14 -7.25 23.10
CA HIS A 115 8.03 -7.81 23.88
C HIS A 115 7.33 -8.91 23.07
N PRO A 116 7.09 -10.11 23.64
CA PRO A 116 6.49 -11.24 22.92
C PRO A 116 4.97 -11.15 22.72
N ILE A 117 4.32 -10.10 23.20
CA ILE A 117 2.86 -9.93 23.15
C ILE A 117 2.56 -8.76 22.23
N MET A 118 1.66 -8.99 21.26
CA MET A 118 1.51 -8.17 20.06
C MET A 118 1.20 -6.68 20.34
N ASP A 119 0.35 -6.36 21.32
CA ASP A 119 0.00 -4.96 21.64
C ASP A 119 0.94 -4.33 22.68
N GLU A 120 1.65 -5.14 23.47
CA GLU A 120 2.60 -4.66 24.45
C GLU A 120 3.84 -4.04 23.77
N GLY A 121 4.26 -2.89 24.28
CA GLY A 121 5.31 -2.09 23.67
C GLY A 121 4.81 -1.06 22.66
N SER A 122 3.49 -0.92 22.49
CA SER A 122 2.89 0.03 21.54
C SER A 122 2.87 1.47 22.06
N GLY A 123 3.17 2.45 21.22
CA GLY A 123 3.02 3.86 21.57
C GLY A 123 1.56 4.25 21.72
N ILE A 124 0.79 4.05 20.65
CA ILE A 124 -0.64 4.29 20.60
C ILE A 124 -1.34 3.02 20.12
N TYR A 125 -2.34 2.58 20.87
CA TYR A 125 -3.18 1.44 20.50
C TYR A 125 -4.65 1.85 20.39
N ILE A 126 -5.22 1.71 19.19
CA ILE A 126 -6.62 1.99 18.90
C ILE A 126 -7.34 0.69 18.55
N PHE A 127 -8.32 0.33 19.37
CA PHE A 127 -9.10 -0.88 19.22
C PHE A 127 -10.59 -0.57 19.13
N GLU A 128 -11.23 -0.98 18.03
CA GLU A 128 -12.65 -0.73 17.74
C GLU A 128 -13.04 0.78 17.87
N GLY A 129 -12.13 1.69 17.54
CA GLY A 129 -12.33 3.15 17.62
C GLY A 129 -12.63 3.81 16.27
N SER A 130 -13.23 4.99 16.27
CA SER A 130 -13.39 5.80 15.05
C SER A 130 -13.35 7.31 15.28
N ARG A 131 -13.01 8.08 14.24
CA ARG A 131 -12.84 9.55 14.33
C ARG A 131 -11.83 9.97 15.40
N ILE A 132 -10.81 9.14 15.62
CA ILE A 132 -9.70 9.44 16.51
C ILE A 132 -8.69 10.29 15.76
N LYS A 133 -8.23 11.37 16.39
CA LYS A 133 -7.20 12.27 15.85
C LYS A 133 -5.93 12.13 16.66
N VAL A 134 -4.80 11.92 15.98
CA VAL A 134 -3.46 11.91 16.58
C VAL A 134 -2.62 12.98 15.89
N ILE A 135 -2.27 14.03 16.63
CA ILE A 135 -1.71 15.25 16.03
C ILE A 135 -0.45 15.69 16.77
N ASN A 136 0.63 15.95 16.05
CA ASN A 136 1.87 16.48 16.64
C ASN A 136 2.40 15.61 17.80
N VAL A 137 2.30 14.29 17.65
CA VAL A 137 2.80 13.32 18.62
C VAL A 137 4.14 12.77 18.16
N THR A 138 5.10 12.72 19.08
CA THR A 138 6.32 11.94 18.92
C THR A 138 6.17 10.62 19.66
N VAL A 139 6.30 9.51 18.94
CA VAL A 139 6.27 8.16 19.48
C VAL A 139 7.63 7.51 19.32
N GLU A 140 8.19 7.02 20.41
CA GLU A 140 9.34 6.11 20.42
C GLU A 140 8.92 4.81 21.12
N ALA A 141 8.49 3.83 20.32
CA ALA A 141 8.01 2.54 20.77
C ALA A 141 9.06 1.43 20.55
N VAL A 142 8.86 0.28 21.22
CA VAL A 142 9.66 -0.93 20.95
C VAL A 142 8.98 -1.88 19.98
N HIS A 143 7.65 -1.88 19.90
CA HIS A 143 6.93 -2.78 19.00
C HIS A 143 6.16 -1.99 17.95
N TYR A 144 4.93 -1.57 18.22
CA TYR A 144 4.19 -0.73 17.30
C TYR A 144 4.28 0.74 17.70
N GLY A 145 4.64 1.62 16.76
CA GLY A 145 4.50 3.05 17.03
C GLY A 145 3.02 3.39 17.21
N ILE A 146 2.24 3.06 16.18
CA ILE A 146 0.79 3.13 16.17
C ILE A 146 0.22 1.78 15.71
N TYR A 147 -0.66 1.22 16.52
CA TYR A 147 -1.39 -0.02 16.22
C TYR A 147 -2.89 0.24 16.13
N ILE A 148 -3.49 -0.05 14.97
CA ILE A 148 -4.89 0.22 14.66
C ILE A 148 -5.58 -1.10 14.32
N VAL A 149 -6.61 -1.45 15.08
CA VAL A 149 -7.30 -2.74 14.92
C VAL A 149 -8.81 -2.53 14.95
N TYR A 150 -9.50 -3.05 13.94
CA TYR A 150 -10.96 -2.87 13.75
C TYR A 150 -11.43 -1.41 13.87
N SER A 151 -10.58 -0.46 13.47
CA SER A 151 -10.78 0.96 13.73
C SER A 151 -10.77 1.76 12.42
N SER A 152 -11.77 2.62 12.24
CA SER A 152 -12.00 3.28 10.95
C SER A 152 -12.10 4.79 11.08
N ASP A 153 -11.87 5.50 9.97
CA ASP A 153 -12.11 6.95 9.89
C ASP A 153 -11.26 7.76 10.88
N ASN A 154 -10.00 7.36 11.10
CA ASN A 154 -9.06 8.04 12.01
C ASN A 154 -8.04 8.88 11.25
N GLU A 155 -7.54 9.95 11.88
CA GLU A 155 -6.61 10.92 11.29
C GLU A 155 -5.30 11.00 12.07
N PHE A 156 -4.18 10.90 11.37
CA PHE A 156 -2.82 10.96 11.92
C PHE A 156 -2.05 12.05 11.20
N MET A 157 -1.78 13.17 11.88
CA MET A 157 -1.22 14.37 11.27
C MET A 157 0.05 14.86 11.97
N ASN A 158 1.10 15.10 11.18
CA ASN A 158 2.35 15.71 11.65
C ASN A 158 3.01 14.94 12.81
N ASN A 159 2.87 13.61 12.83
CA ASN A 159 3.47 12.78 13.88
C ASN A 159 4.87 12.30 13.48
N LYS A 160 5.69 12.06 14.49
CA LYS A 160 6.97 11.38 14.35
C LYS A 160 6.88 10.02 15.04
N ILE A 161 6.80 8.95 14.26
CA ILE A 161 6.50 7.60 14.72
C ILE A 161 7.72 6.73 14.50
N ILE A 162 8.38 6.35 15.61
CA ILE A 162 9.58 5.54 15.60
C ILE A 162 9.32 4.23 16.34
N SER A 163 9.64 3.10 15.70
CA SER A 163 9.74 1.81 16.38
C SER A 163 11.16 1.26 16.31
N LYS A 164 11.73 0.93 17.47
CA LYS A 164 13.15 0.57 17.63
C LYS A 164 13.39 -0.93 17.86
N GLY A 165 12.37 -1.72 18.18
CA GLY A 165 12.57 -3.14 18.45
C GLY A 165 12.74 -3.96 17.18
N ARG A 166 13.32 -5.17 17.35
CA ARG A 166 13.72 -6.08 16.24
C ARG A 166 12.58 -6.54 15.33
N GLU A 167 11.36 -6.52 15.84
CA GLU A 167 10.14 -6.88 15.10
C GLU A 167 9.20 -5.67 14.99
N GLY A 168 9.70 -4.48 15.34
CA GLY A 168 8.90 -3.29 15.46
C GLY A 168 8.37 -2.80 14.11
N MET A 169 7.05 -2.63 14.03
CA MET A 169 6.39 -1.99 12.91
C MET A 169 5.90 -0.61 13.34
N PRO A 170 6.50 0.49 12.86
CA PRO A 170 6.10 1.84 13.23
C PRO A 170 4.59 2.08 13.08
N VAL A 171 3.98 1.59 11.99
CA VAL A 171 2.53 1.64 11.77
C VAL A 171 2.02 0.27 11.33
N TYR A 172 1.11 -0.31 12.12
CA TYR A 172 0.35 -1.51 11.79
C TYR A 172 -1.14 -1.17 11.76
N ILE A 173 -1.80 -1.43 10.63
CA ILE A 173 -3.25 -1.32 10.46
C ILE A 173 -3.85 -2.69 10.13
N SER A 174 -4.74 -3.21 11.00
CA SER A 174 -5.41 -4.52 10.84
C SER A 174 -6.93 -4.37 10.80
N TYR A 175 -7.59 -5.01 9.82
CA TYR A 175 -9.05 -5.02 9.65
C TYR A 175 -9.72 -3.64 9.74
N SER A 176 -9.08 -2.63 9.18
CA SER A 176 -9.40 -1.22 9.40
C SER A 176 -9.54 -0.48 8.06
N ARG A 177 -10.33 0.59 8.02
CA ARG A 177 -10.62 1.33 6.78
C ARG A 177 -10.68 2.83 6.94
N ASN A 178 -10.52 3.55 5.83
CA ASN A 178 -10.66 5.01 5.77
C ASN A 178 -9.74 5.78 6.73
N ASN A 179 -8.59 5.22 7.12
CA ASN A 179 -7.64 5.96 7.96
C ASN A 179 -6.75 6.86 7.09
N LEU A 180 -6.48 8.06 7.59
CA LEU A 180 -5.74 9.10 6.88
C LEU A 180 -4.44 9.45 7.63
N PHE A 181 -3.31 9.29 6.96
CA PHE A 181 -1.99 9.67 7.45
C PHE A 181 -1.43 10.82 6.60
N VAL A 182 -1.21 11.98 7.20
CA VAL A 182 -0.71 13.19 6.52
C VAL A 182 0.54 13.74 7.20
N ASN A 183 1.57 14.03 6.42
CA ASN A 183 2.80 14.69 6.87
C ASN A 183 3.52 13.98 8.04
N ASN A 184 3.41 12.66 8.14
CA ASN A 184 4.08 11.91 9.20
C ASN A 184 5.49 11.52 8.80
N ILE A 185 6.36 11.41 9.79
CA ILE A 185 7.67 10.76 9.70
C ILE A 185 7.53 9.39 10.36
N ILE A 186 7.69 8.32 9.58
CA ILE A 186 7.49 6.94 10.00
C ILE A 186 8.81 6.19 9.81
N ALA A 187 9.40 5.70 10.89
CA ALA A 187 10.74 5.14 10.89
C ALA A 187 10.88 3.91 11.80
N GLY A 188 11.54 2.87 11.29
CA GLY A 188 11.85 1.69 12.07
C GLY A 188 12.38 0.58 11.18
N ILE A 189 12.29 -0.66 11.66
CA ILE A 189 12.81 -1.82 10.93
C ILE A 189 11.99 -2.14 9.67
N SER A 190 10.68 -1.93 9.75
CA SER A 190 9.75 -1.90 8.62
C SER A 190 9.13 -0.50 8.55
N GLY A 191 8.41 -0.18 7.47
CA GLY A 191 7.66 1.07 7.37
C GLY A 191 6.21 0.93 7.81
N VAL A 192 5.30 0.81 6.84
CA VAL A 192 3.86 0.71 7.06
C VAL A 192 3.36 -0.68 6.65
N PHE A 193 2.63 -1.34 7.55
CA PHE A 193 2.00 -2.64 7.30
C PHE A 193 0.47 -2.54 7.38
N LEU A 194 -0.21 -2.95 6.30
CA LEU A 194 -1.67 -3.06 6.21
C LEU A 194 -2.07 -4.53 6.03
N GLU A 195 -2.88 -5.04 6.94
CA GLU A 195 -3.47 -6.38 6.87
C GLU A 195 -5.00 -6.26 6.79
N SER A 196 -5.58 -6.86 5.75
CA SER A 196 -7.04 -6.85 5.53
C SER A 196 -7.66 -5.45 5.70
N SER A 197 -6.93 -4.41 5.27
CA SER A 197 -7.23 -3.01 5.57
C SER A 197 -7.36 -2.21 4.29
N ASN A 198 -8.55 -1.67 4.06
CA ASN A 198 -8.96 -1.11 2.78
C ASN A 198 -9.19 0.40 2.85
N TYR A 199 -9.11 1.09 1.72
CA TYR A 199 -9.48 2.53 1.63
C TYR A 199 -8.67 3.47 2.54
N ASN A 200 -7.47 3.08 2.96
CA ASN A 200 -6.60 3.95 3.75
C ASN A 200 -5.80 4.88 2.83
N SER A 201 -5.47 6.07 3.32
CA SER A 201 -4.73 7.07 2.56
C SER A 201 -3.50 7.58 3.30
N PHE A 202 -2.38 7.60 2.58
CA PHE A 202 -1.10 8.14 3.04
C PHE A 202 -0.71 9.27 2.10
N VAL A 203 -0.63 10.50 2.63
CA VAL A 203 -0.31 11.71 1.87
C VAL A 203 0.90 12.43 2.46
N ASN A 204 1.90 12.69 1.62
CA ASN A 204 3.08 13.48 1.99
C ASN A 204 3.82 12.95 3.24
N ASN A 205 3.85 11.64 3.44
CA ASN A 205 4.59 11.02 4.54
C ASN A 205 6.03 10.70 4.10
N THR A 206 6.95 10.75 5.06
CA THR A 206 8.30 10.22 4.92
C THR A 206 8.38 8.91 5.68
N ILE A 207 8.34 7.80 4.97
CA ILE A 207 8.38 6.43 5.48
C ILE A 207 9.76 5.87 5.14
N PHE A 208 10.55 5.46 6.13
CA PHE A 208 11.86 4.89 5.86
C PHE A 208 12.22 3.76 6.83
N GLU A 209 12.84 2.73 6.28
CA GLU A 209 13.48 1.69 7.09
C GLU A 209 14.86 2.16 7.56
N ASP A 210 15.15 2.03 8.87
CA ASP A 210 16.44 2.35 9.48
C ASP A 210 17.23 1.10 9.95
N GLY A 211 16.62 -0.08 9.88
CA GLY A 211 17.06 -1.28 10.59
C GLY A 211 17.73 -2.38 9.76
N ALA A 212 18.75 -2.98 10.37
CA ALA A 212 19.43 -4.20 9.91
C ALA A 212 19.00 -5.43 10.74
N GLY A 213 17.87 -6.06 10.41
CA GLY A 213 17.44 -7.32 11.04
C GLY A 213 15.94 -7.36 11.32
N GLY A 214 15.33 -8.55 11.39
CA GLY A 214 13.88 -8.74 11.63
C GLY A 214 13.28 -9.86 10.78
N ILE A 215 12.18 -10.46 11.24
CA ILE A 215 11.39 -11.47 10.51
C ILE A 215 10.41 -10.72 9.56
N PRO A 216 10.09 -11.24 8.36
CA PRO A 216 9.10 -10.62 7.45
C PRO A 216 7.76 -10.34 8.15
N PRO A 217 6.95 -9.38 7.65
CA PRO A 217 7.07 -8.67 6.37
C PRO A 217 7.98 -7.43 6.40
N LYS A 218 8.86 -7.32 5.39
CA LYS A 218 9.78 -6.18 5.18
C LYS A 218 9.35 -5.36 3.97
N GLY A 219 9.41 -4.05 4.11
CA GLY A 219 9.20 -3.08 3.06
C GLY A 219 8.84 -1.72 3.64
N GLY A 220 9.17 -0.66 2.90
CA GLY A 220 8.72 0.68 3.26
C GLY A 220 7.19 0.73 3.36
N VAL A 221 6.51 0.05 2.44
CA VAL A 221 5.06 -0.17 2.50
C VAL A 221 4.76 -1.62 2.14
N TYR A 222 3.98 -2.32 2.96
CA TYR A 222 3.55 -3.69 2.71
C TYR A 222 2.04 -3.83 2.93
N LEU A 223 1.35 -4.33 1.89
CA LEU A 223 -0.09 -4.57 1.88
C LEU A 223 -0.36 -6.07 1.74
N MET A 224 -1.16 -6.62 2.65
CA MET A 224 -1.64 -8.01 2.65
C MET A 224 -3.17 -7.99 2.63
N ASN A 225 -3.79 -8.60 1.61
CA ASN A 225 -5.25 -8.59 1.45
C ASN A 225 -5.88 -7.19 1.61
N SER A 226 -5.17 -6.16 1.16
CA SER A 226 -5.48 -4.76 1.44
C SER A 226 -5.65 -4.00 0.13
N SER A 227 -6.88 -3.61 -0.16
CA SER A 227 -7.33 -3.08 -1.44
C SER A 227 -7.79 -1.62 -1.35
N PHE A 228 -7.81 -0.94 -2.49
CA PHE A 228 -8.29 0.45 -2.61
C PHE A 228 -7.54 1.47 -1.74
N ASN A 229 -6.31 1.17 -1.33
CA ASN A 229 -5.48 2.12 -0.58
C ASN A 229 -4.78 3.09 -1.52
N ASN A 230 -4.55 4.33 -1.05
CA ASN A 230 -3.93 5.40 -1.84
C ASN A 230 -2.69 5.98 -1.15
N PHE A 231 -1.56 5.94 -1.85
CA PHE A 231 -0.30 6.54 -1.43
C PHE A 231 0.05 7.66 -2.41
N THR A 232 -0.01 8.92 -1.96
CA THR A 232 0.31 10.08 -2.80
C THR A 232 1.38 10.98 -2.18
N TYR A 233 2.37 11.42 -2.98
CA TYR A 233 3.44 12.34 -2.55
C TYR A 233 4.33 11.82 -1.40
N ASN A 234 4.34 10.51 -1.13
CA ASN A 234 5.16 9.95 -0.06
C ASN A 234 6.60 9.73 -0.53
N LYS A 235 7.54 9.84 0.41
CA LYS A 235 8.87 9.27 0.27
C LYS A 235 8.87 7.92 1.00
N ILE A 236 9.01 6.82 0.27
CA ILE A 236 8.92 5.44 0.76
C ILE A 236 10.30 4.80 0.61
N GLY A 237 10.96 4.52 1.74
CA GLY A 237 12.28 3.93 1.84
C GLY A 237 12.23 2.48 2.27
N GLY A 238 12.56 1.56 1.37
CA GLY A 238 12.92 0.18 1.66
C GLY A 238 14.44 0.01 1.56
N GLY A 239 15.11 -0.34 2.64
CA GLY A 239 16.54 -0.19 2.81
C GLY A 239 17.13 -1.23 3.74
N SER A 240 16.76 -2.50 3.60
CA SER A 240 17.24 -3.53 4.51
C SER A 240 18.56 -4.17 4.04
N ARG A 241 19.35 -4.71 4.99
CA ARG A 241 20.48 -5.58 4.67
C ARG A 241 20.02 -6.86 3.94
N ALA A 242 18.81 -7.34 4.14
CA ALA A 242 18.39 -8.65 3.63
C ALA A 242 17.73 -8.54 2.25
N MET A 243 16.57 -7.89 2.15
CA MET A 243 15.87 -7.63 0.89
C MET A 243 15.28 -6.21 0.97
N GLY A 244 15.70 -5.33 0.08
CA GLY A 244 15.23 -3.95 0.07
C GLY A 244 13.97 -3.83 -0.77
N ARG A 245 12.81 -3.68 -0.14
CA ARG A 245 11.52 -3.56 -0.85
C ARG A 245 10.91 -2.20 -0.58
N GLY A 246 10.74 -1.38 -1.61
CA GLY A 246 10.04 -0.10 -1.47
C GLY A 246 8.56 -0.32 -1.14
N VAL A 247 7.85 -0.95 -2.07
CA VAL A 247 6.42 -1.29 -1.95
C VAL A 247 6.22 -2.77 -2.23
N THR A 248 5.47 -3.46 -1.36
CA THR A 248 5.04 -4.85 -1.56
C THR A 248 3.52 -4.96 -1.50
N LEU A 249 2.92 -5.59 -2.52
CA LEU A 249 1.50 -5.92 -2.59
C LEU A 249 1.35 -7.44 -2.64
N ASN A 250 0.65 -8.03 -1.69
CA ASN A 250 0.51 -9.47 -1.57
C ASN A 250 -0.94 -9.91 -1.29
N GLU A 251 -1.24 -11.18 -1.58
CA GLU A 251 -2.46 -11.89 -1.16
C GLU A 251 -3.76 -11.13 -1.46
N GLY A 252 -4.00 -10.77 -2.73
CA GLY A 252 -5.25 -10.10 -3.11
C GLY A 252 -5.29 -8.60 -2.80
N SER A 253 -4.15 -7.95 -2.61
CA SER A 253 -4.07 -6.49 -2.45
C SER A 253 -4.32 -5.78 -3.79
N CYS A 254 -5.59 -5.52 -4.10
CA CYS A 254 -6.03 -5.07 -5.42
C CYS A 254 -6.47 -3.60 -5.46
N ASN A 255 -6.46 -3.01 -6.65
CA ASN A 255 -6.98 -1.65 -6.87
C ASN A 255 -6.29 -0.56 -6.03
N ASN A 256 -5.05 -0.77 -5.62
CA ASN A 256 -4.27 0.24 -4.90
C ASN A 256 -3.64 1.24 -5.86
N VAL A 257 -3.48 2.48 -5.41
CA VAL A 257 -2.92 3.58 -6.19
C VAL A 257 -1.69 4.16 -5.51
N PHE A 258 -0.57 4.19 -6.23
CA PHE A 258 0.66 4.84 -5.84
C PHE A 258 0.94 5.95 -6.84
N LYS A 259 0.77 7.21 -6.42
CA LYS A 259 0.88 8.39 -7.28
C LYS A 259 1.92 9.39 -6.77
N LYS A 260 2.85 9.83 -7.64
CA LYS A 260 3.81 10.89 -7.32
C LYS A 260 4.66 10.62 -6.07
N ASN A 261 4.94 9.36 -5.77
CA ASN A 261 5.81 8.97 -4.67
C ASN A 261 7.27 8.91 -5.11
N THR A 262 8.19 9.09 -4.18
CA THR A 262 9.58 8.62 -4.33
C THR A 262 9.68 7.26 -3.64
N ILE A 263 9.85 6.19 -4.41
CA ILE A 263 9.94 4.81 -3.92
C ILE A 263 11.39 4.36 -4.01
N ILE A 264 11.93 3.89 -2.90
CA ILE A 264 13.33 3.47 -2.78
C ILE A 264 13.34 1.99 -2.41
N GLY A 265 13.99 1.15 -3.21
CA GLY A 265 14.14 -0.29 -2.97
C GLY A 265 15.62 -0.70 -3.01
N ARG A 266 16.31 -0.59 -1.87
CA ARG A 266 17.76 -0.81 -1.77
C ARG A 266 18.10 -2.02 -0.90
N SER A 267 18.78 -3.00 -1.46
CA SER A 267 19.38 -4.13 -0.73
C SER A 267 20.90 -4.04 -0.80
N ALA A 268 21.57 -4.29 0.33
CA ALA A 268 23.03 -4.34 0.40
C ALA A 268 23.61 -5.75 0.15
N PHE A 269 22.79 -6.81 0.24
CA PHE A 269 23.29 -8.19 0.18
C PHE A 269 22.59 -9.09 -0.84
N THR A 270 21.36 -8.74 -1.26
CA THR A 270 20.60 -9.51 -2.27
C THR A 270 20.00 -8.56 -3.32
N GLU A 271 18.86 -8.90 -3.91
CA GLU A 271 18.09 -8.07 -4.82
C GLU A 271 17.38 -6.89 -4.13
N GLY A 272 17.39 -5.75 -4.81
CA GLY A 272 16.58 -4.58 -4.49
C GLY A 272 15.33 -4.53 -5.37
N TYR A 273 14.17 -4.29 -4.77
CA TYR A 273 12.89 -4.17 -5.46
C TYR A 273 12.24 -2.83 -5.14
N GLY A 274 11.99 -2.01 -6.16
CA GLY A 274 11.19 -0.81 -6.00
C GLY A 274 9.75 -1.18 -5.64
N VAL A 275 9.14 -1.98 -6.50
CA VAL A 275 7.78 -2.50 -6.34
C VAL A 275 7.77 -4.02 -6.50
N MET A 276 7.01 -4.71 -5.67
CA MET A 276 6.87 -6.16 -5.70
C MET A 276 5.40 -6.54 -5.56
N ILE A 277 4.85 -7.31 -6.50
CA ILE A 277 3.44 -7.65 -6.58
C ILE A 277 3.27 -9.17 -6.69
N TYR A 278 2.54 -9.76 -5.75
CA TYR A 278 2.18 -11.19 -5.71
C TYR A 278 0.68 -11.37 -5.55
N SER A 279 0.09 -12.22 -6.41
CA SER A 279 -1.34 -12.54 -6.43
C SER A 279 -2.25 -11.31 -6.23
N SER A 280 -1.92 -10.19 -6.87
CA SER A 280 -2.53 -8.89 -6.61
C SER A 280 -2.79 -8.15 -7.92
N HIS A 281 -3.96 -7.54 -8.06
CA HIS A 281 -4.50 -7.14 -9.36
C HIS A 281 -4.90 -5.68 -9.43
N ASN A 282 -4.98 -5.13 -10.65
CA ASN A 282 -5.52 -3.80 -10.92
C ASN A 282 -4.82 -2.66 -10.14
N ASN A 283 -3.55 -2.81 -9.74
CA ASN A 283 -2.85 -1.75 -9.02
C ASN A 283 -2.23 -0.74 -9.99
N THR A 284 -2.23 0.53 -9.62
CA THR A 284 -1.74 1.63 -10.47
C THR A 284 -0.57 2.35 -9.82
N PHE A 285 0.56 2.38 -10.52
CA PHE A 285 1.73 3.16 -10.19
C PHE A 285 1.90 4.25 -11.24
N VAL A 286 1.68 5.50 -10.86
CA VAL A 286 1.69 6.63 -11.79
C VAL A 286 2.52 7.81 -11.30
N ASP A 287 3.32 8.41 -12.19
CA ASP A 287 4.13 9.60 -11.90
C ASP A 287 5.12 9.41 -10.71
N ASN A 288 5.53 8.19 -10.38
CA ASN A 288 6.47 7.93 -9.27
C ASN A 288 7.92 8.02 -9.73
N LYS A 289 8.81 8.42 -8.82
CA LYS A 289 10.25 8.26 -8.95
C LYS A 289 10.68 7.00 -8.22
N ILE A 290 11.26 6.02 -8.92
CA ILE A 290 11.65 4.73 -8.36
C ILE A 290 13.18 4.60 -8.38
N GLU A 291 13.79 4.55 -7.22
CA GLU A 291 15.23 4.39 -7.03
C GLU A 291 15.53 3.01 -6.45
N VAL A 292 16.32 2.20 -7.13
CA VAL A 292 16.64 0.85 -6.64
C VAL A 292 18.13 0.59 -6.67
N SER A 293 18.56 -0.31 -5.80
CA SER A 293 19.90 -0.91 -5.87
C SER A 293 19.86 -2.28 -5.20
N GLY A 294 20.54 -3.26 -5.77
CA GLY A 294 20.79 -4.53 -5.10
C GLY A 294 22.21 -4.96 -5.39
N ARG A 295 22.72 -5.92 -4.60
CA ARG A 295 24.02 -6.53 -4.85
C ARG A 295 23.95 -7.44 -6.09
N ASP A 296 22.90 -8.26 -6.15
CA ASP A 296 22.74 -9.27 -7.19
C ASP A 296 21.87 -8.75 -8.34
N GLU A 297 20.68 -8.22 -8.02
CA GLU A 297 19.73 -7.68 -9.00
C GLU A 297 19.03 -6.42 -8.46
N ALA A 298 18.55 -5.56 -9.36
CA ALA A 298 17.89 -4.32 -8.98
C ALA A 298 16.68 -4.05 -9.89
N TRP A 299 15.49 -4.39 -9.40
CA TRP A 299 14.25 -4.39 -10.18
C TRP A 299 13.39 -3.18 -9.85
N MET A 300 13.00 -2.43 -10.89
CA MET A 300 11.96 -1.40 -10.75
C MET A 300 10.68 -2.00 -10.19
N ALA A 301 10.21 -3.06 -10.85
CA ALA A 301 9.03 -3.80 -10.45
C ALA A 301 9.23 -5.31 -10.68
N TYR A 302 8.80 -6.11 -9.71
CA TYR A 302 8.58 -7.54 -9.87
C TYR A 302 7.07 -7.81 -9.82
N VAL A 303 6.52 -8.44 -10.85
CA VAL A 303 5.09 -8.75 -10.94
C VAL A 303 4.93 -10.24 -11.19
N ASN A 304 4.45 -10.96 -10.18
CA ASN A 304 4.23 -12.39 -10.26
C ASN A 304 3.20 -12.72 -11.35
N ILE A 305 3.30 -13.91 -11.98
CA ILE A 305 2.39 -14.37 -13.04
C ILE A 305 0.91 -14.34 -12.66
N ASN A 306 0.59 -14.51 -11.37
CA ASN A 306 -0.78 -14.45 -10.86
C ASN A 306 -1.25 -13.01 -10.56
N SER A 307 -0.49 -11.98 -10.94
CA SER A 307 -0.78 -10.56 -10.65
C SER A 307 -1.13 -9.81 -11.93
N THR A 308 -2.42 -9.77 -12.27
CA THR A 308 -2.90 -9.26 -13.55
C THR A 308 -3.33 -7.79 -13.49
N ASN A 309 -3.31 -7.10 -14.63
CA ASN A 309 -3.82 -5.74 -14.83
C ASN A 309 -3.14 -4.66 -13.96
N ASN A 310 -1.89 -4.88 -13.56
CA ASN A 310 -1.11 -3.85 -12.87
C ASN A 310 -0.55 -2.87 -13.91
N VAL A 311 -0.71 -1.57 -13.66
CA VAL A 311 -0.38 -0.48 -14.58
C VAL A 311 0.76 0.35 -14.00
N PHE A 312 1.81 0.55 -14.81
CA PHE A 312 2.92 1.46 -14.52
C PHE A 312 2.95 2.51 -15.62
N SER A 313 2.68 3.78 -15.27
CA SER A 313 2.60 4.88 -16.24
C SER A 313 3.37 6.11 -15.77
N ARG A 314 4.20 6.70 -16.65
CA ARG A 314 4.97 7.93 -16.39
C ARG A 314 5.84 7.86 -15.12
N ASN A 315 6.33 6.67 -14.76
CA ASN A 315 7.27 6.53 -13.64
C ASN A 315 8.70 6.74 -14.16
N SER A 316 9.54 7.42 -13.37
CA SER A 316 10.98 7.51 -13.62
C SER A 316 11.75 6.48 -12.81
N PHE A 317 12.87 6.01 -13.33
CA PHE A 317 13.65 4.94 -12.73
C PHE A 317 15.14 5.28 -12.65
N THR A 318 15.79 4.88 -11.55
CA THR A 318 17.24 5.01 -11.38
C THR A 318 17.80 3.77 -10.68
N SER A 319 18.78 3.11 -11.32
CA SER A 319 19.52 1.97 -10.75
C SER A 319 21.00 2.01 -11.13
N PRO A 320 21.94 1.65 -10.22
CA PRO A 320 23.36 1.50 -10.54
C PRO A 320 23.69 0.21 -11.30
N ILE A 321 22.83 -0.81 -11.25
CA ILE A 321 23.00 -2.10 -11.96
C ILE A 321 21.75 -2.31 -12.83
N VAL A 322 21.91 -2.39 -14.15
CA VAL A 322 20.78 -2.44 -15.09
C VAL A 322 20.32 -3.88 -15.27
N LEU A 323 19.29 -4.31 -14.54
CA LEU A 323 18.52 -5.52 -14.83
C LEU A 323 17.02 -5.31 -14.56
N GLY A 324 16.28 -4.98 -15.63
CA GLY A 324 14.86 -5.27 -15.76
C GLY A 324 13.85 -4.22 -15.24
N ILE A 325 12.89 -3.88 -16.10
CA ILE A 325 11.73 -3.04 -15.77
C ILE A 325 10.62 -3.89 -15.11
N ILE A 326 10.38 -5.12 -15.63
CA ILE A 326 9.42 -6.10 -15.08
C ILE A 326 9.92 -7.53 -15.34
N LYS A 327 9.98 -8.38 -14.31
CA LYS A 327 10.09 -9.84 -14.47
C LYS A 327 8.67 -10.42 -14.59
N ASN A 328 8.25 -10.76 -15.81
CA ASN A 328 6.88 -11.19 -16.13
C ASN A 328 6.69 -12.71 -16.04
N GLY A 329 5.58 -13.12 -15.44
CA GLY A 329 4.60 -13.91 -16.20
C GLY A 329 3.56 -12.92 -16.76
N CYS A 330 3.39 -12.90 -18.08
CA CYS A 330 2.82 -11.79 -18.85
C CYS A 330 1.38 -11.38 -18.47
N SER A 331 1.19 -10.38 -17.57
CA SER A 331 -0.15 -9.80 -17.37
C SER A 331 -0.22 -8.33 -16.91
N GLY A 332 0.76 -7.48 -17.23
CA GLY A 332 0.70 -6.02 -16.98
C GLY A 332 0.72 -5.19 -18.27
N ILE A 333 -0.10 -4.13 -18.34
CA ILE A 333 -0.05 -3.13 -19.43
C ILE A 333 0.96 -2.06 -19.02
N ILE A 334 2.12 -2.03 -19.69
CA ILE A 334 3.08 -0.93 -19.57
C ILE A 334 2.68 0.13 -20.59
N THR A 335 2.17 1.27 -20.12
CA THR A 335 1.97 2.44 -20.96
C THR A 335 2.95 3.50 -20.47
N VAL A 336 3.86 3.93 -21.35
CA VAL A 336 4.94 4.93 -21.13
C VAL A 336 6.28 4.35 -20.65
N CYS A 337 7.11 3.93 -21.61
CA CYS A 337 8.55 4.20 -21.58
C CYS A 337 8.85 5.20 -22.71
N GLU A 338 9.29 6.41 -22.40
CA GLU A 338 9.96 7.27 -23.38
C GLU A 338 11.44 6.83 -23.43
N GLU A 339 11.76 6.07 -24.49
CA GLU A 339 13.08 5.58 -24.98
C GLU A 339 13.91 4.59 -24.12
N PRO A 340 14.87 3.82 -24.71
CA PRO A 340 14.79 2.96 -25.90
C PRO A 340 14.25 1.53 -25.58
N LEU A 341 13.88 1.26 -24.33
CA LEU A 341 13.51 -0.08 -23.83
C LEU A 341 12.10 -0.56 -24.24
N CYS A 342 11.23 0.34 -24.72
CA CYS A 342 9.92 -0.02 -25.25
C CYS A 342 10.02 -0.91 -26.51
N LYS A 343 11.17 -0.86 -27.22
CA LYS A 343 11.46 -1.70 -28.38
C LYS A 343 11.60 -3.19 -28.00
N TYR A 344 12.18 -3.49 -26.83
CA TYR A 344 12.46 -4.86 -26.40
C TYR A 344 11.18 -5.64 -26.04
N CYS A 345 10.23 -5.04 -25.31
CA CYS A 345 8.95 -5.73 -25.02
C CYS A 345 8.09 -5.91 -26.27
N ARG A 346 8.13 -4.97 -27.22
CA ARG A 346 7.33 -5.01 -28.45
C ARG A 346 7.91 -5.97 -29.50
N GLU A 347 9.24 -6.08 -29.60
CA GLU A 347 9.90 -7.00 -30.53
C GLU A 347 9.96 -8.43 -29.95
N TYR A 348 10.40 -8.64 -28.70
CA TYR A 348 10.64 -10.00 -28.20
C TYR A 348 9.38 -10.71 -27.68
N GLY A 349 8.33 -9.97 -27.29
CA GLY A 349 7.03 -10.56 -26.98
C GLY A 349 6.32 -11.15 -28.21
N ILE A 350 6.63 -10.64 -29.41
CA ILE A 350 6.08 -11.10 -30.69
C ILE A 350 6.99 -12.16 -31.34
N ILE A 351 8.32 -11.99 -31.25
CA ILE A 351 9.31 -12.91 -31.85
C ILE A 351 9.22 -14.33 -31.25
N ILE A 352 8.88 -14.47 -29.96
CA ILE A 352 8.71 -15.78 -29.31
C ILE A 352 7.60 -16.63 -29.96
N TRP A 353 6.61 -16.00 -30.59
CA TRP A 353 5.49 -16.70 -31.23
C TRP A 353 5.68 -16.88 -32.74
N ILE A 354 6.41 -15.99 -33.42
CA ILE A 354 6.60 -16.07 -34.87
C ILE A 354 7.48 -17.25 -35.28
N PHE A 355 8.58 -17.52 -34.57
CA PHE A 355 9.52 -18.60 -34.96
C PHE A 355 8.92 -20.02 -34.88
N PRO A 356 8.17 -20.40 -33.82
CA PRO A 356 7.50 -21.69 -33.76
C PRO A 356 6.45 -21.86 -34.86
N ILE A 357 5.68 -20.79 -35.15
CA ILE A 357 4.62 -20.80 -36.18
C ILE A 357 5.23 -20.91 -37.58
N LEU A 358 6.29 -20.15 -37.88
CA LEU A 358 6.96 -20.21 -39.18
C LEU A 358 7.65 -21.57 -39.38
N GLY A 359 8.28 -22.11 -38.34
CA GLY A 359 8.90 -23.44 -38.37
C GLY A 359 7.90 -24.58 -38.59
N SER A 360 6.73 -24.52 -37.95
CA SER A 360 5.67 -25.52 -38.14
C SER A 360 4.96 -25.39 -39.49
N ILE A 361 4.84 -24.18 -40.05
CA ILE A 361 4.37 -23.97 -41.43
C ILE A 361 5.36 -24.58 -42.44
N ILE A 362 6.66 -24.31 -42.30
CA ILE A 362 7.69 -24.85 -43.21
C ILE A 362 7.72 -26.38 -43.14
N ALA A 363 7.65 -26.97 -41.95
CA ALA A 363 7.64 -28.41 -41.77
C ALA A 363 6.38 -29.10 -42.32
N ALA A 364 5.21 -28.44 -42.22
CA ALA A 364 3.97 -28.93 -42.83
C ALA A 364 4.02 -28.96 -44.37
N PHE A 365 4.80 -28.08 -44.99
CA PHE A 365 5.04 -28.07 -46.43
C PHE A 365 6.02 -29.16 -46.90
N ILE A 366 6.95 -29.60 -46.04
CA ILE A 366 7.99 -30.59 -46.40
C ILE A 366 7.56 -32.04 -46.11
N SER A 367 6.61 -32.26 -45.18
CA SER A 367 6.17 -33.62 -44.81
C SER A 367 5.15 -34.22 -45.80
N GLU A 368 5.46 -35.39 -46.38
CA GLU A 368 4.60 -36.11 -47.34
C GLU A 368 3.47 -36.95 -46.70
N GLY A 369 3.34 -36.98 -45.36
CA GLY A 369 2.38 -37.83 -44.65
C GLY A 369 1.27 -37.07 -43.91
N LYS A 370 -0.01 -37.37 -44.18
CA LYS A 370 -1.18 -36.73 -43.54
C LYS A 370 -1.22 -36.86 -42.01
N LEU A 371 -0.74 -37.97 -41.44
CA LEU A 371 -0.72 -38.21 -39.99
C LEU A 371 0.36 -37.38 -39.28
N MET A 372 1.49 -37.16 -39.96
CA MET A 372 2.65 -36.45 -39.41
C MET A 372 2.39 -34.94 -39.38
N ARG A 373 1.68 -34.40 -40.38
CA ARG A 373 1.21 -33.00 -40.39
C ARG A 373 0.29 -32.67 -39.21
N PHE A 374 -0.50 -33.63 -38.74
CA PHE A 374 -1.43 -33.45 -37.64
C PHE A 374 -0.72 -33.49 -36.27
N LEU A 375 0.26 -34.39 -36.10
CA LEU A 375 1.05 -34.49 -34.87
C LEU A 375 1.97 -33.28 -34.67
N MET A 376 2.57 -32.75 -35.74
CA MET A 376 3.44 -31.56 -35.66
C MET A 376 2.71 -30.26 -35.29
N PHE A 377 1.38 -30.23 -35.47
CA PHE A 377 0.54 -29.10 -35.07
C PHE A 377 0.13 -29.16 -33.58
N LEU A 378 0.00 -30.36 -33.03
CA LEU A 378 -0.46 -30.58 -31.64
C LEU A 378 0.66 -30.53 -30.61
N ILE A 379 1.88 -30.95 -30.98
CA ILE A 379 3.02 -31.01 -30.05
C ILE A 379 3.43 -29.63 -29.47
N PRO A 380 3.40 -28.52 -30.22
CA PRO A 380 3.71 -27.19 -29.66
C PRO A 380 2.62 -26.66 -28.72
N MET A 381 1.39 -27.17 -28.79
CA MET A 381 0.26 -26.68 -27.97
C MET A 381 0.18 -27.34 -26.58
N ALA A 382 0.93 -28.41 -26.32
CA ALA A 382 0.75 -29.26 -25.15
C ALA A 382 1.81 -29.16 -24.04
N GLY A 383 2.82 -28.28 -24.11
CA GLY A 383 3.85 -28.24 -23.06
C GLY A 383 4.72 -26.99 -23.00
N TRP A 384 4.86 -26.44 -21.78
CA TRP A 384 5.67 -25.26 -21.50
C TRP A 384 7.18 -25.50 -21.51
N ALA A 385 7.86 -24.57 -22.19
CA ALA A 385 9.04 -23.81 -21.80
C ALA A 385 10.46 -24.45 -21.73
N VAL A 386 11.30 -23.86 -22.59
CA VAL A 386 12.77 -23.62 -22.51
C VAL A 386 13.74 -24.66 -23.09
N MET A 387 13.47 -25.97 -23.14
CA MET A 387 14.47 -26.93 -23.67
C MET A 387 14.17 -27.53 -25.05
N TYR A 388 12.95 -27.44 -25.56
CA TYR A 388 12.56 -28.17 -26.77
C TYR A 388 12.84 -27.55 -28.15
N PRO A 389 13.01 -26.23 -28.35
CA PRO A 389 13.29 -25.70 -29.69
C PRO A 389 14.60 -26.24 -30.26
N ILE A 390 15.60 -26.42 -29.39
CA ILE A 390 16.90 -26.97 -29.77
C ILE A 390 16.78 -28.46 -30.11
N TYR A 391 16.05 -29.25 -29.30
CA TYR A 391 15.83 -30.66 -29.60
C TYR A 391 15.01 -30.90 -30.87
N GLY A 392 13.96 -30.12 -31.09
CA GLY A 392 13.17 -30.17 -32.33
C GLY A 392 14.01 -29.82 -33.56
N PHE A 393 14.84 -28.79 -33.45
CA PHE A 393 15.76 -28.39 -34.52
C PHE A 393 16.84 -29.45 -34.78
N VAL A 394 17.43 -30.02 -33.73
CA VAL A 394 18.44 -31.10 -33.85
C VAL A 394 17.83 -32.36 -34.46
N LEU A 395 16.62 -32.77 -34.05
CA LEU A 395 15.92 -33.90 -34.64
C LEU A 395 15.57 -33.67 -36.12
N SER A 396 15.17 -32.44 -36.46
CA SER A 396 14.92 -32.04 -37.86
C SER A 396 16.18 -32.12 -38.72
N LEU A 397 17.34 -31.69 -38.19
CA LEU A 397 18.63 -31.80 -38.87
C LEU A 397 19.09 -33.25 -39.04
N ILE A 398 18.87 -34.11 -38.03
CA ILE A 398 19.16 -35.54 -38.13
C ILE A 398 18.29 -36.18 -39.23
N GLU A 399 17.02 -35.82 -39.31
CA GLU A 399 16.10 -36.37 -40.32
C GLU A 399 16.46 -35.91 -41.74
N ILE A 400 16.80 -34.64 -41.93
CA ILE A 400 17.32 -34.12 -43.21
C ILE A 400 18.60 -34.86 -43.62
N PHE A 401 19.51 -35.08 -42.68
CA PHE A 401 20.76 -35.81 -42.92
C PHE A 401 20.50 -37.26 -43.35
N LEU A 402 19.55 -37.95 -42.70
CA LEU A 402 19.16 -39.32 -43.07
C LEU A 402 18.48 -39.39 -44.44
N ILE A 403 17.65 -38.41 -44.81
CA ILE A 403 17.03 -38.32 -46.15
C ILE A 403 18.11 -38.11 -47.23
N LEU A 404 19.10 -37.24 -46.96
CA LEU A 404 20.21 -37.00 -47.87
C LEU A 404 21.10 -38.25 -48.05
N LEU A 405 21.36 -39.00 -46.98
CA LEU A 405 22.06 -40.29 -47.06
C LEU A 405 21.28 -41.31 -47.89
N LYS A 406 19.96 -41.39 -47.72
CA LYS A 406 19.10 -42.31 -48.47
C LYS A 406 19.01 -41.97 -49.96
N LYS A 407 19.06 -40.67 -50.31
CA LYS A 407 19.16 -40.22 -51.71
C LYS A 407 20.54 -40.54 -52.32
N ARG A 408 21.62 -40.42 -51.55
CA ARG A 408 22.99 -40.74 -52.01
C ARG A 408 23.17 -42.24 -52.25
N ALA A 409 22.60 -43.09 -51.40
CA ALA A 409 22.63 -44.55 -51.56
C ALA A 409 21.78 -45.10 -52.73
N LYS A 410 20.92 -44.27 -53.34
CA LYS A 410 20.19 -44.61 -54.58
C LYS A 410 20.87 -44.08 -55.85
N ALA A 411 21.92 -43.28 -55.71
CA ALA A 411 22.66 -42.67 -56.83
C ALA A 411 24.01 -43.36 -57.11
N THR A 412 24.34 -44.40 -56.35
CA THR A 412 25.40 -45.40 -56.59
C THR A 412 24.72 -46.73 -56.79
#